data_AF-A0A2T2ZPG4-F1
#
_entry.id   AF-A0A2T2ZPG4-F1
#
_cell.length_a   1.000
_cell.length_b   1.000
_cell.length_c   1.000
_cell.angle_alpha   90.00
_cell.angle_beta   90.00
_cell.angle_gamma   90.00
#
_symmetry.space_group_name_H-M   'P 1'
#
loop_
_entity.id
_entity.type
_entity.pdbx_description
1 polymer ?
#
loop_
_entity_poly.entity_id
_entity_poly.type
_entity_poly.pdbx_seq_one_letter_code
_entity_poly.pdbx_strand_id
1 'polypeptide(L)'
;MSDFDSTGPTPRLTAALCRAAQLLGDEVRAVLLHSPRPVFLFYLAQTFDQLEAELSSGRPPGPATPAQQLCLHLMLAHVEAQVPAEDLVRARRRLLRHDTGDNLAEVRAIAGNSGGSYDFIALGDVLAAGGMGAFFAPFEPSDLAA
;
A
#
# COMPACT_ATOMS: atom_id res chain seq x y z
N MET A 1 4.66 -34.73 12.08
CA MET A 1 3.54 -33.78 12.25
C MET A 1 3.83 -32.62 11.34
N SER A 2 3.01 -32.40 10.29
CA SER A 2 3.18 -31.31 9.34
C SER A 2 2.89 -29.99 10.04
N ASP A 3 3.95 -29.22 10.33
CA ASP A 3 3.82 -27.78 10.46
C ASP A 3 3.31 -27.27 9.12
N PHE A 4 2.05 -26.83 9.10
CA PHE A 4 1.45 -26.16 7.97
C PHE A 4 2.23 -24.87 7.75
N ASP A 5 3.19 -24.94 6.86
CA ASP A 5 3.91 -23.80 6.31
C ASP A 5 2.92 -23.04 5.41
N SER A 6 1.98 -22.33 6.03
CA SER A 6 1.11 -21.38 5.33
C SER A 6 1.98 -20.23 4.82
N THR A 7 2.43 -20.40 3.59
CA THR A 7 3.23 -19.43 2.81
C THR A 7 2.46 -18.15 2.49
N GLY A 8 1.13 -18.14 2.66
CA GLY A 8 0.27 -16.95 2.51
C GLY A 8 0.05 -16.14 3.81
N PRO A 9 -0.44 -14.89 3.71
CA PRO A 9 -0.98 -14.16 4.86
C PRO A 9 -2.12 -14.95 5.52
N THR A 10 -2.28 -14.80 6.84
CA THR A 10 -3.35 -15.49 7.57
C THR A 10 -4.72 -14.99 7.07
N PRO A 11 -5.78 -15.81 7.08
CA PRO A 11 -7.12 -15.37 6.64
C PRO A 11 -7.61 -14.12 7.36
N ARG A 12 -7.26 -13.99 8.66
CA ARG A 12 -7.56 -12.81 9.46
C ARG A 12 -6.83 -11.56 8.94
N LEU A 13 -5.54 -11.67 8.63
CA LEU A 13 -4.77 -10.56 8.06
C LEU A 13 -5.29 -10.20 6.67
N THR A 14 -5.57 -11.19 5.81
CA THR A 14 -6.13 -10.93 4.47
C THR A 14 -7.45 -10.16 4.57
N ALA A 15 -8.37 -10.58 5.44
CA ALA A 15 -9.63 -9.88 5.64
C ALA A 15 -9.43 -8.44 6.17
N ALA A 16 -8.48 -8.24 7.08
CA ALA A 16 -8.14 -6.91 7.59
C ALA A 16 -7.57 -6.01 6.49
N LEU A 17 -6.67 -6.55 5.65
CA LEU A 17 -6.09 -5.82 4.52
C LEU A 17 -7.15 -5.48 3.45
N CYS A 18 -8.04 -6.41 3.09
CA CYS A 18 -9.12 -6.11 2.15
C CYS A 18 -10.02 -4.97 2.67
N ARG A 19 -10.37 -4.99 3.96
CA ARG A 19 -11.14 -3.89 4.57
C ARG A 19 -10.36 -2.58 4.54
N ALA A 20 -9.05 -2.61 4.81
CA ALA A 20 -8.22 -1.41 4.73
C ALA A 20 -8.16 -0.86 3.30
N ALA A 21 -8.03 -1.71 2.28
CA ALA A 21 -8.05 -1.30 0.88
C ALA A 21 -9.36 -0.57 0.52
N GLN A 22 -10.50 -1.14 0.90
CA GLN A 22 -11.81 -0.52 0.67
C GLN A 22 -11.92 0.86 1.34
N LEU A 23 -11.61 0.95 2.64
CA LEU A 23 -11.70 2.20 3.40
C LEU A 23 -10.79 3.29 2.83
N LEU A 24 -9.52 2.95 2.55
CA LEU A 24 -8.56 3.90 2.00
C LEU A 24 -8.93 4.32 0.57
N GLY A 25 -9.42 3.39 -0.24
CA GLY A 25 -9.93 3.70 -1.58
C GLY A 25 -11.11 4.68 -1.53
N ASP A 26 -12.04 4.48 -0.60
CA ASP A 26 -13.19 5.38 -0.42
C ASP A 26 -12.77 6.75 0.11
N GLU A 27 -11.81 6.83 1.03
CA GLU A 27 -11.22 8.09 1.48
C GLU A 27 -10.59 8.88 0.33
N VAL A 28 -9.83 8.21 -0.55
CA VAL A 28 -9.25 8.83 -1.75
C VAL A 28 -10.34 9.33 -2.68
N ARG A 29 -11.39 8.55 -2.94
CA ARG A 29 -12.51 8.94 -3.80
C ARG A 29 -13.28 10.14 -3.24
N ALA A 30 -13.42 10.23 -1.92
CA ALA A 30 -14.11 11.33 -1.26
C ALA A 30 -13.42 12.69 -1.52
N VAL A 31 -12.09 12.71 -1.66
CA VAL A 31 -11.31 13.94 -1.91
C VAL A 31 -11.00 14.17 -3.39
N LEU A 32 -11.27 13.19 -4.27
CA LEU A 32 -10.90 13.21 -5.68
C LEU A 32 -11.44 14.42 -6.45
N LEU A 33 -12.73 14.74 -6.26
CA LEU A 33 -13.42 15.82 -7.00
C LEU A 33 -12.97 17.23 -6.58
N HIS A 34 -12.29 17.35 -5.44
CA HIS A 34 -11.86 18.63 -4.87
C HIS A 34 -10.35 18.82 -4.92
N SER A 35 -9.63 17.83 -5.45
CA SER A 35 -8.18 17.86 -5.52
C SER A 35 -7.68 18.57 -6.78
N PRO A 36 -6.57 19.32 -6.70
CA PRO A 36 -5.86 19.82 -7.88
C PRO A 36 -5.27 18.68 -8.73
N ARG A 37 -5.30 17.43 -8.25
CA ARG A 37 -4.68 16.25 -8.90
C ARG A 37 -5.64 15.07 -8.98
N PRO A 38 -6.76 15.21 -9.68
CA PRO A 38 -7.79 14.18 -9.74
C PRO A 38 -7.29 12.88 -10.39
N VAL A 39 -6.37 12.97 -11.36
CA VAL A 39 -5.81 11.81 -12.06
C VAL A 39 -4.94 10.95 -11.13
N PHE A 40 -4.08 11.57 -10.32
CA PHE A 40 -3.25 10.85 -9.35
C PHE A 40 -4.12 10.10 -8.34
N LEU A 41 -5.11 10.78 -7.76
CA LEU A 41 -6.03 10.18 -6.79
C LEU A 41 -6.91 9.09 -7.43
N PHE A 42 -7.32 9.27 -8.68
CA PHE A 42 -8.03 8.24 -9.43
C PHE A 42 -7.19 6.96 -9.53
N TYR A 43 -5.93 7.06 -9.95
CA TYR A 43 -5.05 5.89 -10.04
C TYR A 43 -4.73 5.29 -8.67
N LEU A 44 -4.61 6.11 -7.63
CA LEU A 44 -4.39 5.63 -6.28
C LEU A 44 -5.59 4.82 -5.76
N ALA A 45 -6.82 5.31 -5.96
CA ALA A 45 -8.05 4.58 -5.64
C ALA A 45 -8.14 3.26 -6.42
N GLN A 46 -7.85 3.29 -7.73
CA GLN A 46 -7.82 2.08 -8.56
C GLN A 46 -6.76 1.07 -8.10
N THR A 47 -5.63 1.55 -7.58
CA THR A 47 -4.57 0.68 -7.04
C THR A 47 -5.04 -0.05 -5.78
N PHE A 48 -5.81 0.61 -4.90
CA PHE A 48 -6.43 -0.08 -3.76
C PHE A 48 -7.42 -1.17 -4.20
N ASP A 49 -8.28 -0.89 -5.19
CA ASP A 49 -9.22 -1.90 -5.73
C ASP A 49 -8.49 -3.12 -6.29
N GLN A 50 -7.40 -2.90 -7.02
CA GLN A 50 -6.60 -3.98 -7.59
C GLN A 50 -5.99 -4.85 -6.49
N LEU A 51 -5.40 -4.23 -5.47
CA LEU A 51 -4.78 -4.96 -4.35
C LEU A 51 -5.81 -5.75 -3.54
N GLU A 52 -7.01 -5.19 -3.33
CA GLU A 52 -8.12 -5.91 -2.70
C GLU A 52 -8.51 -7.16 -3.51
N ALA A 53 -8.65 -7.03 -4.83
CA ALA A 53 -9.01 -8.14 -5.70
C ALA A 53 -7.93 -9.24 -5.70
N GLU A 54 -6.65 -8.85 -5.74
CA GLU A 54 -5.52 -9.77 -5.66
C GLU A 54 -5.51 -10.54 -4.33
N LEU A 55 -5.63 -9.83 -3.20
CA LEU A 55 -5.69 -10.42 -1.86
C LEU A 55 -6.90 -11.37 -1.71
N SER A 56 -8.07 -10.96 -2.19
CA SER A 56 -9.31 -11.75 -2.13
C SER A 56 -9.24 -13.01 -2.98
N SER A 57 -8.47 -12.99 -4.08
CA SER A 57 -8.22 -14.16 -4.92
C SER A 57 -7.20 -15.15 -4.33
N GLY A 58 -6.61 -14.84 -3.17
CA GLY A 58 -5.56 -15.64 -2.54
C GLY A 58 -4.20 -15.52 -3.24
N ARG A 59 -4.06 -14.60 -4.20
CA ARG A 59 -2.76 -14.28 -4.80
C ARG A 59 -2.04 -13.31 -3.87
N PRO A 60 -0.79 -13.61 -3.46
CA PRO A 60 -0.02 -12.64 -2.69
C PRO A 60 0.26 -11.42 -3.59
N PRO A 61 -0.11 -10.20 -3.18
CA PRO A 61 0.24 -9.02 -3.95
C PRO A 61 1.75 -8.85 -3.90
N GLY A 62 2.39 -8.95 -5.06
CA GLY A 62 3.79 -8.60 -5.26
C GLY A 62 3.83 -7.24 -5.92
N PRO A 63 4.20 -6.15 -5.23
CA PRO A 63 4.12 -4.81 -5.80
C PRO A 63 5.03 -4.74 -7.02
N ALA A 64 4.43 -4.48 -8.17
CA ALA A 64 5.08 -4.29 -9.45
C ALA A 64 5.39 -2.81 -9.72
N THR A 65 4.77 -1.89 -8.97
CA THR A 65 4.94 -0.45 -9.10
C THR A 65 5.12 0.23 -7.74
N PRO A 66 5.74 1.44 -7.69
CA PRO A 66 5.79 2.27 -6.48
C PRO A 66 4.40 2.59 -5.91
N ALA A 67 3.39 2.77 -6.76
CA ALA A 67 2.01 2.96 -6.33
C ALA A 67 1.45 1.78 -5.54
N GLN A 68 1.64 0.55 -6.04
CA GLN A 68 1.20 -0.65 -5.33
C GLN A 68 1.96 -0.83 -4.01
N GLN A 69 3.27 -0.56 -4.01
CA GLN A 69 4.11 -0.57 -2.82
C GLN A 69 3.59 0.40 -1.74
N LEU A 70 3.26 1.64 -2.14
CA LEU A 70 2.70 2.64 -1.25
C LEU A 70 1.35 2.20 -0.68
N CYS A 71 0.40 1.81 -1.53
CA CYS A 71 -0.92 1.38 -1.08
C CYS A 71 -0.84 0.21 -0.11
N LEU A 72 0.02 -0.79 -0.37
CA LEU A 72 0.27 -1.89 0.57
C LEU A 72 0.84 -1.41 1.90
N HIS A 73 1.76 -0.43 1.88
CA HIS A 73 2.30 0.15 3.11
C HIS A 73 1.21 0.84 3.94
N LEU A 74 0.36 1.64 3.30
CA LEU A 74 -0.75 2.34 3.96
C LEU A 74 -1.78 1.36 4.53
N MET A 75 -2.10 0.29 3.79
CA MET A 75 -2.96 -0.79 4.28
C MET A 75 -2.36 -1.47 5.51
N LEU A 76 -1.06 -1.81 5.48
CA LEU A 76 -0.35 -2.43 6.60
C LEU A 76 -0.26 -1.52 7.83
N ALA A 77 -0.04 -0.22 7.64
CA ALA A 77 -0.06 0.76 8.72
C ALA A 77 -1.46 0.93 9.31
N HIS A 78 -2.51 0.93 8.47
CA HIS A 78 -3.90 1.05 8.93
C HIS A 78 -4.34 -0.12 9.83
N VAL A 79 -3.85 -1.33 9.55
CA VAL A 79 -4.20 -2.53 10.33
C VAL A 79 -3.24 -2.81 11.49
N GLU A 80 -2.22 -1.97 11.71
CA GLU A 80 -1.17 -2.19 12.71
C GLU A 80 -1.72 -2.31 14.14
N ALA A 81 -2.75 -1.53 14.47
CA ALA A 81 -3.41 -1.59 15.77
C ALA A 81 -4.38 -2.78 15.93
N GLN A 82 -4.72 -3.49 14.86
CA GLN A 82 -5.79 -4.49 14.82
C GLN A 82 -5.29 -5.94 14.71
N VAL A 83 -4.03 -6.11 14.34
CA VAL A 83 -3.39 -7.39 14.02
C VAL A 83 -2.16 -7.59 14.91
N PRO A 84 -1.85 -8.83 15.35
CA PRO A 84 -0.64 -9.11 16.11
C PRO A 84 0.63 -8.64 15.37
N ALA A 85 1.59 -8.08 16.13
CA ALA A 85 2.83 -7.56 15.59
C ALA A 85 3.63 -8.60 14.78
N GLU A 86 3.59 -9.87 15.18
CA GLU A 86 4.29 -10.96 14.48
C GLU A 86 3.74 -11.20 13.06
N ASP A 87 2.41 -11.18 12.93
CA ASP A 87 1.73 -11.31 11.63
C ASP A 87 2.05 -10.12 10.73
N LEU A 88 2.10 -8.91 11.30
CA LEU A 88 2.46 -7.68 10.58
C LEU A 88 3.91 -7.67 10.12
N VAL A 89 4.85 -8.09 10.97
CA VAL A 89 6.28 -8.20 10.61
C VAL A 89 6.45 -9.20 9.47
N ARG A 90 5.77 -10.36 9.54
CA ARG A 90 5.79 -11.36 8.47
C ARG A 90 5.19 -10.81 7.18
N ALA A 91 4.08 -10.08 7.26
CA ALA A 91 3.42 -9.47 6.12
C ALA A 91 4.27 -8.40 5.46
N ARG A 92 4.86 -7.48 6.25
CA ARG A 92 5.78 -6.44 5.77
C ARG A 92 6.97 -7.04 5.03
N ARG A 93 7.55 -8.14 5.55
CA ARG A 93 8.66 -8.83 4.88
C ARG A 93 8.28 -9.46 3.55
N ARG A 94 7.04 -9.94 3.42
CA ARG A 94 6.56 -10.68 2.23
C ARG A 94 5.97 -9.79 1.15
N LEU A 95 5.25 -8.75 1.54
CA LEU A 95 4.42 -7.95 0.62
C LEU A 95 5.11 -6.66 0.14
N LEU A 96 6.18 -6.22 0.82
CA LEU A 96 6.88 -4.99 0.45
C LEU A 96 8.26 -5.32 -0.15
N ARG A 97 8.68 -4.58 -1.18
CA ARG A 97 10.09 -4.58 -1.59
C ARG A 97 10.92 -3.79 -0.58
N HIS A 98 12.07 -4.32 -0.17
CA HIS A 98 12.90 -3.70 0.88
C HIS A 98 13.78 -2.55 0.36
N ASP A 99 14.04 -2.45 -0.95
CA ASP A 99 15.00 -1.48 -1.52
C ASP A 99 14.42 -0.11 -1.90
N THR A 100 13.19 0.19 -1.48
CA THR A 100 12.52 1.48 -1.79
C THR A 100 12.57 2.48 -0.63
N GLY A 101 13.63 2.41 0.19
CA GLY A 101 13.75 3.07 1.48
C GLY A 101 13.43 4.57 1.50
N ASP A 102 13.77 5.31 0.44
CA ASP A 102 13.60 6.77 0.40
C ASP A 102 12.12 7.17 0.26
N ASN A 103 11.35 6.51 -0.63
CA ASN A 103 9.92 6.78 -0.79
C ASN A 103 9.12 6.38 0.47
N LEU A 104 9.57 5.36 1.20
CA LEU A 104 8.90 4.87 2.41
C LEU A 104 9.10 5.79 3.63
N ALA A 105 10.20 6.53 3.70
CA ALA A 105 10.47 7.47 4.78
C ALA A 105 9.52 8.68 4.74
N GLU A 106 9.31 9.25 3.55
CA GLU A 106 8.36 10.35 3.35
C GLU A 106 6.91 9.90 3.58
N VAL A 107 6.57 8.69 3.13
CA VAL A 107 5.26 8.07 3.37
C VAL A 107 5.01 7.86 4.86
N ARG A 108 6.02 7.40 5.62
CA ARG A 108 5.91 7.30 7.09
C ARG A 108 5.73 8.66 7.76
N ALA A 109 6.36 9.71 7.24
CA ALA A 109 6.18 11.05 7.79
C ALA A 109 4.74 11.56 7.61
N ILE A 110 4.11 11.27 6.47
CA ILE A 110 2.71 11.64 6.18
C ILE A 110 1.73 10.75 6.96
N ALA A 111 2.02 9.45 7.04
CA ALA A 111 1.23 8.46 7.77
C ALA A 111 1.27 8.65 9.29
N GLY A 112 2.44 8.98 9.85
CA GLY A 112 2.67 9.07 11.29
C GLY A 112 2.09 10.32 11.95
N ASN A 113 1.83 11.38 11.19
CA ASN A 113 1.28 12.63 11.72
C ASN A 113 -0.26 12.68 11.72
N SER A 114 -0.91 11.74 11.06
CA SER A 114 -2.34 11.84 10.80
C SER A 114 -3.07 10.83 11.67
N GLY A 115 -3.65 11.31 12.78
CA GLY A 115 -4.34 10.52 13.81
C GLY A 115 -5.63 9.82 13.33
N GLY A 116 -5.53 8.99 12.30
CA GLY A 116 -6.59 8.10 11.82
C GLY A 116 -7.01 8.29 10.36
N SER A 117 -6.60 9.36 9.68
CA SER A 117 -6.99 9.65 8.28
C SER A 117 -5.77 10.17 7.51
N TYR A 118 -5.53 9.67 6.31
CA TYR A 118 -4.37 10.10 5.51
C TYR A 118 -4.71 11.33 4.65
N ASP A 119 -3.82 12.33 4.63
CA ASP A 119 -3.93 13.45 3.68
C ASP A 119 -3.39 13.03 2.30
N PHE A 120 -4.28 12.47 1.47
CA PHE A 120 -3.95 12.02 0.13
C PHE A 120 -3.62 13.17 -0.84
N ILE A 121 -4.06 14.40 -0.55
CA ILE A 121 -3.72 15.58 -1.36
C ILE A 121 -2.25 15.94 -1.09
N ALA A 122 -1.86 16.05 0.18
CA ALA A 122 -0.49 16.31 0.57
C ALA A 122 0.47 15.20 0.09
N LEU A 123 0.04 13.94 0.14
CA LEU A 123 0.79 12.81 -0.41
C LEU A 123 1.02 12.95 -1.91
N GLY A 124 -0.02 13.33 -2.66
CA GLY A 124 0.12 13.64 -4.08
C GLY A 124 1.14 14.75 -4.29
N ASP A 125 1.06 15.84 -3.51
CA ASP A 125 1.95 17.00 -3.59
C ASP A 125 3.43 16.65 -3.47
N VAL A 126 3.79 15.88 -2.45
CA VAL A 126 5.16 15.38 -2.24
C VAL A 126 5.63 14.54 -3.43
N LEU A 127 4.84 13.57 -3.87
CA LEU A 127 5.24 12.64 -4.95
C LEU A 127 5.43 13.31 -6.31
N ALA A 128 4.74 14.42 -6.59
CA ALA A 128 4.97 15.13 -7.86
C ALA A 128 6.28 15.90 -7.92
N ALA A 129 6.82 16.32 -6.78
CA ALA A 129 8.14 16.95 -6.77
C ALA A 129 9.21 15.98 -7.30
N GLY A 130 9.01 14.67 -7.13
CA GLY A 130 9.88 13.59 -7.61
C GLY A 130 9.54 13.01 -9.00
N GLY A 131 8.48 13.48 -9.67
CA GLY A 131 8.07 12.98 -10.99
C GLY A 131 6.98 11.89 -10.94
N MET A 132 5.72 12.33 -10.94
CA MET A 132 4.51 11.47 -10.86
C MET A 132 4.45 10.32 -11.89
N GLY A 133 5.03 10.48 -13.08
CA GLY A 133 4.99 9.45 -14.13
C GLY A 133 5.74 8.17 -13.76
N ALA A 134 6.85 8.29 -13.03
CA ALA A 134 7.64 7.14 -12.58
C ALA A 134 6.92 6.35 -11.47
N PHE A 135 5.98 6.98 -10.76
CA PHE A 135 5.27 6.38 -9.64
C PHE A 135 4.34 5.22 -10.04
N PHE A 136 3.83 5.28 -11.27
CA PHE A 136 2.96 4.24 -11.84
C PHE A 136 3.70 3.33 -12.83
N ALA A 137 4.96 3.64 -13.14
CA ALA A 137 5.79 2.78 -13.97
C ALA A 137 6.14 1.48 -13.21
N PRO A 138 6.28 0.35 -13.93
CA PRO A 138 6.83 -0.87 -13.34
C PRO A 138 8.23 -0.62 -12.77
N PHE A 139 8.58 -1.33 -11.69
CA PHE A 139 9.97 -1.37 -11.23
C PHE A 139 10.90 -1.88 -12.33
N GLU A 140 12.07 -1.28 -12.48
CA GLU A 140 13.07 -1.74 -13.46
C GLU A 140 13.63 -3.10 -13.03
N PRO A 141 13.95 -4.01 -13.96
CA PRO A 141 14.48 -5.34 -13.62
C PRO A 141 15.87 -5.28 -12.95
N SER A 142 16.59 -4.17 -13.05
CA SER A 142 17.82 -3.91 -12.30
C SER A 142 17.58 -3.80 -10.78
N ASP A 143 16.36 -3.46 -10.36
CA ASP A 143 15.93 -3.41 -8.96
C ASP A 143 15.49 -4.79 -8.42
N LEU A 144 15.61 -5.86 -9.24
CA LEU A 144 15.35 -7.25 -8.83
C LEU A 144 16.62 -8.00 -8.38
N ALA A 145 17.79 -7.37 -8.52
CA ALA A 145 19.08 -7.96 -8.21
C ALA A 145 19.87 -7.06 -7.23
N ALA A 146 19.41 -6.98 -5.99
CA ALA A 146 20.19 -6.51 -4.85
C ALA A 146 19.80 -7.28 -3.59
#